data_AF-A0A4D6NCD8-F1
#
_entry.id   AF-A0A4D6NCD8-F1
#
_cell.length_a   1.000
_cell.length_b   1.000
_cell.length_c   1.000
_cell.angle_alpha   90.00
_cell.angle_beta   90.00
_cell.angle_gamma   90.00
#
_symmetry.space_group_name_H-M   'P 1'
#
loop_
_entity.id
_entity.type
_entity.pdbx_description
1 polymer ?
#
loop_
_entity_poly.entity_id
_entity_poly.type
_entity_poly.pdbx_seq_one_letter_code
_entity_poly.pdbx_strand_id
1 'polypeptide(L)'
;MEVNQARCMLHNPTIIAVKTCNSEVDVFNFNKHCGSELTPDLRLRGHDKEGYGLSWSPFKSGYLLSGAHDHKICFIKFLSFILSNT
;
A
#
# COMPACT_ATOMS: atom_id res chain seq x y z
N MET A 1 11.67 -4.16 -9.74
CA MET A 1 10.19 -4.17 -9.79
C MET A 1 9.75 -2.84 -10.35
N GLU A 2 8.81 -2.81 -11.29
CA GLU A 2 8.27 -1.56 -11.80
C GLU A 2 7.17 -1.04 -10.86
N VAL A 3 7.22 0.26 -10.57
CA VAL A 3 6.28 0.94 -9.68
C VAL A 3 5.38 1.83 -10.52
N ASN A 4 4.10 1.46 -10.59
CA ASN A 4 3.08 2.23 -11.31
C ASN A 4 2.71 3.49 -10.53
N GLN A 5 2.59 3.36 -9.20
CA GLN A 5 2.30 4.49 -8.32
C GLN A 5 2.73 4.21 -6.88
N ALA A 6 3.32 5.21 -6.21
CA ALA A 6 3.58 5.18 -4.78
C ALA A 6 2.90 6.38 -4.09
N ARG A 7 2.37 6.15 -2.90
CA ARG A 7 1.74 7.19 -2.05
C ARG A 7 2.07 6.94 -0.59
N CYS A 8 2.55 7.97 0.11
CA CYS A 8 2.69 7.93 1.56
C CYS A 8 1.34 8.20 2.24
N MET A 9 1.13 7.60 3.41
CA MET A 9 -0.02 7.93 4.23
C MET A 9 0.14 9.33 4.82
N LEU A 10 -0.88 10.17 4.69
CA LEU A 10 -0.86 11.56 5.19
C LEU A 10 -0.64 11.65 6.71
N HIS A 11 -1.27 10.76 7.47
CA HIS A 11 -1.17 10.73 8.93
C HIS A 11 0.14 10.15 9.45
N ASN A 12 0.81 9.32 8.66
CA ASN A 12 2.07 8.70 9.02
C ASN A 12 2.92 8.47 7.75
N PRO A 13 3.77 9.44 7.36
CA PRO A 13 4.52 9.40 6.11
C PRO A 13 5.53 8.25 5.99
N THR A 14 5.83 7.58 7.10
CA THR A 14 6.74 6.42 7.15
C THR A 14 6.13 5.17 6.51
N ILE A 15 4.79 5.15 6.37
CA ILE A 15 4.05 4.09 5.69
C ILE A 15 3.80 4.50 4.24
N ILE A 16 4.27 3.68 3.31
CA ILE A 16 4.11 3.91 1.87
C ILE A 16 3.38 2.73 1.26
N ALA A 17 2.29 3.00 0.53
CA ALA A 17 1.66 2.02 -0.35
C ALA A 17 2.19 2.19 -1.77
N VAL A 18 2.43 1.07 -2.44
CA VAL A 18 3.02 0.97 -3.76
C VAL A 18 2.15 0.04 -4.61
N LYS A 19 1.63 0.56 -5.70
CA LYS A 19 0.93 -0.21 -6.73
C LYS A 19 1.94 -0.65 -7.77
N THR A 20 1.93 -1.94 -8.07
CA THR A 20 2.90 -2.57 -8.98
C THR A 20 2.17 -3.21 -10.16
N CYS A 21 2.93 -3.65 -11.17
CA CYS A 21 2.40 -4.37 -12.33
C CYS A 21 1.80 -5.75 -11.97
N ASN A 22 2.08 -6.27 -10.77
CA ASN A 22 1.67 -7.61 -10.34
C ASN A 22 0.24 -7.68 -9.75
N SER A 23 -0.64 -6.74 -10.10
CA SER A 23 -2.01 -6.53 -9.56
C SER A 23 -2.10 -6.21 -8.06
N GLU A 24 -1.14 -6.66 -7.26
CA GLU A 24 -1.03 -6.45 -5.82
C GLU A 24 -0.67 -5.00 -5.46
N VAL A 25 -0.94 -4.64 -4.19
CA VAL A 25 -0.46 -3.40 -3.57
C VAL A 25 0.48 -3.78 -2.43
N ASP A 26 1.73 -3.35 -2.56
CA ASP A 26 2.76 -3.54 -1.55
C ASP A 26 2.75 -2.38 -0.55
N VAL A 27 3.01 -2.66 0.71
CA VAL A 27 3.08 -1.65 1.76
C VAL A 27 4.38 -1.79 2.52
N PHE A 28 5.06 -0.66 2.68
CA PHE A 28 6.36 -0.54 3.31
C PHE A 28 6.26 0.36 4.54
N ASN A 29 6.92 -0.02 5.63
CA ASN A 29 7.11 0.78 6.82
C ASN A 29 8.59 1.12 7.00
N PHE A 30 8.97 2.33 6.56
CA PHE A 30 10.37 2.75 6.57
C PHE A 30 10.95 2.99 7.96
N ASN A 31 10.15 3.01 9.03
CA ASN A 31 10.70 3.01 10.39
C ASN A 31 11.32 1.66 10.79
N LYS A 32 10.93 0.56 10.12
CA LYS A 32 11.39 -0.79 10.45
C LYS A 32 12.56 -1.25 9.58
N HIS A 33 12.71 -0.67 8.39
CA HIS A 33 13.76 -1.05 7.45
C HIS A 33 15.10 -0.39 7.80
N CYS A 34 15.89 -1.05 8.64
CA CYS A 34 17.28 -0.70 8.94
C CYS A 34 18.32 -1.43 8.05
N GLY A 35 17.95 -1.87 6.85
CA GLY A 35 18.81 -2.69 5.97
C GLY A 35 18.66 -2.40 4.48
N SER A 36 19.46 -3.09 3.64
CA SER A 36 19.47 -2.90 2.18
C SER A 36 18.37 -3.69 1.44
N GLU A 37 17.64 -4.57 2.12
CA GLU A 37 16.60 -5.40 1.51
C GLU A 37 15.24 -4.72 1.59
N LEU A 38 14.78 -4.18 0.45
CA LEU A 38 13.45 -3.59 0.30
C LEU A 38 12.39 -4.69 0.12
N THR A 39 12.08 -5.39 1.20
CA THR A 39 10.97 -6.36 1.23
C THR A 39 9.69 -5.69 1.74
N PRO A 40 8.53 -5.91 1.09
CA PRO A 40 7.28 -5.30 1.54
C PRO A 40 6.84 -5.91 2.87
N ASP A 41 6.48 -5.06 3.84
CA ASP A 41 5.93 -5.49 5.12
C ASP A 41 4.59 -6.22 4.95
N LEU A 42 3.78 -5.74 4.00
CA LEU A 42 2.48 -6.33 3.68
C LEU A 42 2.26 -6.33 2.17
N ARG A 43 1.65 -7.41 1.68
CA ARG A 43 1.20 -7.53 0.29
C ARG A 43 -0.30 -7.73 0.22
N LEU A 44 -0.97 -6.77 -0.38
CA LEU A 44 -2.42 -6.71 -0.43
C LEU A 44 -2.92 -7.25 -1.75
N ARG A 45 -3.74 -8.29 -1.66
CA ARG A 45 -4.37 -8.97 -2.80
C ARG A 45 -5.83 -8.59 -2.89
N GLY A 46 -6.35 -8.47 -4.10
CA GLY A 46 -7.75 -8.14 -4.34
C GLY A 46 -8.05 -7.79 -5.80
N HIS A 47 -7.05 -7.32 -6.53
CA HIS A 47 -7.15 -7.08 -7.96
C HIS A 47 -6.60 -8.23 -8.78
N ASP A 48 -7.23 -8.47 -9.92
CA ASP A 48 -6.80 -9.49 -10.90
C ASP A 48 -5.89 -8.92 -11.98
N LYS A 49 -5.81 -7.58 -12.07
CA LYS A 49 -5.01 -6.84 -13.05
C LYS A 49 -4.26 -5.70 -12.40
N GLU A 50 -3.25 -5.21 -13.10
CA GLU A 50 -2.54 -4.00 -12.71
C GLU A 50 -3.42 -2.74 -12.77
N GLY A 51 -2.89 -1.65 -12.23
CA GLY A 51 -3.53 -0.36 -12.32
C GLY A 51 -2.67 0.75 -11.77
N TYR A 52 -3.22 1.96 -11.79
CA TYR A 52 -2.57 3.17 -11.30
C TYR A 52 -3.37 3.86 -10.19
N GLY A 53 -4.57 3.38 -9.87
CA GLY A 53 -5.40 4.00 -8.85
C GLY A 53 -4.90 3.66 -7.46
N LEU A 54 -4.37 4.63 -6.72
CA LEU A 54 -3.96 4.49 -5.33
C LEU A 54 -4.22 5.80 -4.56
N SER A 55 -5.02 5.73 -3.49
CA SER A 55 -5.36 6.93 -2.70
C SER A 55 -5.59 6.61 -1.22
N TRP A 56 -4.82 7.27 -0.36
CA TRP A 56 -5.02 7.22 1.09
C TRP A 56 -6.15 8.14 1.51
N SER A 57 -6.94 7.71 2.50
CA SER A 57 -7.96 8.59 3.10
C SER A 57 -7.31 9.72 3.90
N PRO A 58 -7.68 10.99 3.63
CA PRO A 58 -7.26 12.12 4.47
C PRO A 58 -8.05 12.20 5.78
N PHE A 59 -9.19 11.50 5.88
CA PHE A 59 -10.08 11.56 7.05
C PHE A 59 -9.80 10.47 8.07
N LYS A 60 -9.26 9.33 7.62
CA LYS A 60 -9.01 8.18 8.49
C LYS A 60 -7.69 7.50 8.19
N SER A 61 -6.82 7.47 9.19
CA SER A 61 -5.57 6.71 9.14
C SER A 61 -5.85 5.24 8.89
N GLY A 62 -5.01 4.61 8.08
CA GLY A 62 -5.12 3.19 7.73
C GLY A 62 -6.24 2.87 6.74
N TYR A 63 -6.74 3.83 5.97
CA TYR A 63 -7.75 3.58 4.94
C TYR A 63 -7.16 3.90 3.58
N LEU A 64 -7.19 2.94 2.66
CA LEU A 64 -6.64 3.06 1.32
C LEU A 64 -7.64 2.53 0.29
N LEU A 65 -7.74 3.23 -0.82
CA LEU A 65 -8.46 2.79 -2.00
C LEU A 65 -7.45 2.46 -3.09
N SER A 66 -7.65 1.32 -3.74
CA SER A 66 -6.95 0.98 -4.97
C SER A 66 -7.94 0.71 -6.09
N GLY A 67 -7.60 1.20 -7.29
CA GLY A 67 -8.35 0.97 -8.52
C GLY A 67 -7.44 0.31 -9.55
N ALA A 68 -7.97 -0.68 -10.26
CA ALA A 68 -7.22 -1.41 -11.27
C ALA A 68 -8.02 -1.60 -12.57
N HIS A 69 -7.35 -2.15 -13.58
CA HIS A 69 -7.92 -2.40 -14.91
C HIS A 69 -8.87 -3.60 -14.95
N ASP A 70 -9.13 -4.22 -13.81
CA ASP A 70 -10.15 -5.27 -13.62
C ASP A 70 -11.55 -4.69 -13.38
N HIS A 71 -11.70 -3.37 -13.51
CA HIS A 71 -12.94 -2.62 -13.28
C HIS A 71 -13.47 -2.73 -11.84
N LYS A 72 -12.60 -3.07 -10.88
CA LYS A 72 -12.92 -3.12 -9.46
C LYS A 72 -12.25 -1.96 -8.71
N ILE A 73 -12.88 -1.57 -7.61
CA ILE A 73 -12.26 -0.71 -6.60
C ILE A 73 -12.13 -1.56 -5.34
N CYS A 74 -10.90 -1.72 -4.85
CA CYS A 74 -10.65 -2.39 -3.58
C CYS A 74 -10.53 -1.35 -2.47
N PHE A 75 -11.33 -1.55 -1.43
CA PHE A 75 -11.19 -0.82 -0.18
C PHE A 75 -10.35 -1.64 0.80
N ILE A 76 -9.27 -1.05 1.28
CA ILE A 76 -8.31 -1.69 2.18
C ILE A 76 -8.33 -0.94 3.51
N LYS A 77 -8.55 -1.71 4.58
CA LYS A 77 -8.42 -1.24 5.96
C LYS A 77 -7.15 -1.83 6.58
N PHE A 78 -6.21 -0.96 6.91
CA PHE A 78 -5.07 -1.26 7.77
C PHE A 78 -5.49 -1.18 9.23
N LEU A 79 -5.17 -2.22 9.99
CA LEU A 79 -5.19 -2.14 11.44
C LEU A 79 -3.85 -1.57 11.88
N SER A 80 -3.87 -0.42 12.55
CA SER A 80 -2.67 0.24 13.11
C SER A 80 -1.81 -0.71 13.94
N PHE A 81 -2.44 -1.70 14.59
CA PHE A 81 -1.78 -2.74 15.38
C PHE A 81 -0.72 -3.55 14.61
N ILE A 82 -0.93 -3.80 13.31
CA ILE A 82 -0.01 -4.60 12.47
C ILE A 82 1.26 -3.80 12.14
N LEU A 83 1.20 -2.46 12.18
CA LEU A 83 2.34 -1.59 11.90
C LEU A 83 3.10 -1.16 13.16
N SER A 84 2.47 -1.25 14.34
CA SER A 84 3.10 -0.94 15.65
C SER A 84 3.75 -2.14 16.34
N ASN A 85 3.33 -3.38 16.05
CA ASN A 85 3.87 -4.60 16.65
C ASN A 85 4.46 -5.52 15.58
N THR A 86 5.70 -5.22 15.16
CA THR A 86 6.73 -6.16 14.69
C THR A 86 8.04 -5.41 14.59
#